data_AF-A0A969AIZ2-F1
#
_entry.id   AF-A0A969AIZ2-F1
#
_cell.length_a   1.000
_cell.length_b   1.000
_cell.length_c   1.000
_cell.angle_alpha   90.00
_cell.angle_beta   90.00
_cell.angle_gamma   90.00
#
_symmetry.space_group_name_H-M   'P 1'
#
loop_
_entity.id
_entity.type
_entity.pdbx_description
1 polymer ?
#
loop_
_entity_poly.entity_id
_entity_poly.type
_entity_poly.pdbx_seq_one_letter_code
_entity_poly.pdbx_strand_id
1 'polypeptide(L)'
;MTTIKAVRATINLGDIELDVFQLPDSEYRLSQTQVEQAVEKPERSFRDFLASKAPEALPYKQFRSGKINIEGNNVKVSAIPIEVAMAFWAKEVRVGNLKAQAIAIACMMETIERRADAAFGVQRSLEEYNEQLKRKIARRTLTDSIKAYLERHPEVSDNYRTWG
;
A
#
# COMPACT_ATOMS: atom_id res chain seq x y z
N MET A 1 34.76 5.10 -5.02
CA MET A 1 33.28 5.17 -5.01
C MET A 1 32.76 3.97 -4.24
N THR A 2 32.30 4.18 -3.01
CA THR A 2 31.75 3.12 -2.18
C THR A 2 30.41 2.69 -2.78
N THR A 3 30.31 1.45 -3.25
CA THR A 3 29.05 0.91 -3.77
C THR A 3 28.05 0.89 -2.62
N ILE A 4 27.09 1.81 -2.62
CA ILE A 4 25.97 1.86 -1.68
C ILE A 4 25.24 0.51 -1.81
N LYS A 5 25.38 -0.36 -0.80
CA LYS A 5 24.66 -1.63 -0.71
C LYS A 5 23.51 -1.44 0.27
N ALA A 6 22.29 -1.66 -0.21
CA ALA A 6 21.11 -1.63 0.63
C ALA A 6 20.91 -2.99 1.32
N VAL A 7 20.41 -2.98 2.56
CA VAL A 7 20.01 -4.18 3.28
C VAL A 7 18.54 -4.46 2.98
N ARG A 8 18.21 -5.68 2.55
CA ARG A 8 16.83 -6.09 2.26
C ARG A 8 16.19 -6.71 3.50
N ALA A 9 14.95 -6.32 3.76
CA ALA A 9 14.03 -7.01 4.65
C ALA A 9 12.67 -7.16 3.95
N THR A 10 11.85 -8.10 4.42
CA THR A 10 10.46 -8.24 3.97
C THR A 10 9.54 -7.89 5.13
N ILE A 11 8.55 -7.04 4.87
CA ILE A 11 7.49 -6.68 5.81
C ILE A 11 6.16 -7.18 5.29
N ASN A 12 5.20 -7.31 6.19
CA ASN A 12 3.83 -7.64 5.85
C ASN A 12 2.93 -6.43 6.08
N LEU A 13 2.07 -6.14 5.10
CA LEU A 13 0.89 -5.30 5.27
C LEU A 13 -0.33 -6.22 5.24
N GLY A 14 -0.61 -6.85 6.38
CA GLY A 14 -1.60 -7.92 6.45
C GLY A 14 -1.08 -9.16 5.74
N ASP A 15 -1.74 -9.58 4.65
CA ASP A 15 -1.29 -10.68 3.79
C ASP A 15 -0.40 -10.22 2.62
N ILE A 16 -0.08 -8.92 2.54
CA ILE A 16 0.68 -8.35 1.42
C ILE A 16 2.15 -8.27 1.82
N GLU A 17 3.00 -9.07 1.19
CA GLU A 17 4.45 -9.00 1.37
C GLU A 17 5.05 -7.83 0.58
N LEU A 18 5.89 -7.04 1.24
CA LEU A 18 6.64 -5.94 0.64
C LEU A 18 8.12 -6.05 1.02
N ASP A 19 8.99 -6.01 0.02
CA ASP A 19 10.42 -5.82 0.23
C ASP A 19 10.69 -4.35 0.57
N VAL A 20 11.40 -4.16 1.67
CA VAL A 20 11.94 -2.91 2.14
C VAL A 20 13.45 -2.97 2.05
N PHE A 21 14.05 -1.90 1.57
CA PHE A 21 15.48 -1.73 1.43
C PHE A 21 15.92 -0.59 2.34
N GLN A 22 16.73 -0.90 3.34
CA GLN A 22 17.38 0.12 4.16
C GLN A 22 18.66 0.58 3.46
N LEU A 23 18.75 1.87 3.20
CA LEU A 23 19.94 2.52 2.66
C LEU A 23 20.95 2.85 3.78
N PRO A 24 22.23 3.11 3.46
CA PRO A 24 23.26 3.44 4.46
C PRO A 24 22.99 4.73 5.26
N ASP A 25 22.14 5.61 4.75
CA ASP A 25 21.66 6.83 5.43
C ASP A 25 20.44 6.57 6.34
N SER A 26 20.06 5.31 6.54
CA SER A 26 18.86 4.88 7.27
C SER A 26 17.53 5.23 6.60
N GLU A 27 17.53 5.73 5.36
CA GLU A 27 16.31 5.85 4.59
C GLU A 27 15.80 4.46 4.17
N TYR A 28 14.47 4.34 4.05
CA TYR A 28 13.83 3.12 3.57
C TYR A 28 13.24 3.33 2.18
N ARG A 29 13.41 2.32 1.32
CA ARG A 29 12.78 2.24 0.01
C ARG A 29 11.99 0.97 -0.14
N LEU A 30 10.96 1.01 -0.97
CA LEU A 30 10.10 -0.12 -1.26
C LEU A 30 10.38 -0.66 -2.66
N SER A 31 10.19 -1.96 -2.85
CA SER A 31 10.17 -2.56 -4.20
C SER A 31 9.03 -1.96 -5.04
N GLN A 32 9.38 -1.35 -6.17
CA GLN A 32 8.40 -0.74 -7.06
C GLN A 32 7.37 -1.77 -7.55
N THR A 33 7.84 -2.95 -7.99
CA THR A 33 7.01 -4.03 -8.49
C THR A 33 5.98 -4.47 -7.43
N GLN A 34 6.40 -4.65 -6.18
CA GLN A 34 5.48 -5.08 -5.12
C GLN A 34 4.52 -3.97 -4.71
N VAL A 35 4.93 -2.70 -4.75
CA VAL A 35 4.02 -1.56 -4.53
C VAL A 35 2.90 -1.53 -5.57
N GLU A 36 3.20 -1.84 -6.84
CA GLU A 36 2.20 -1.92 -7.90
C GLU A 36 1.30 -3.14 -7.75
N GLN A 37 1.89 -4.31 -7.46
CA GLN A 37 1.16 -5.56 -7.25
C GLN A 37 0.24 -5.52 -6.02
N ALA A 38 0.64 -4.83 -4.95
CA ALA A 38 -0.17 -4.68 -3.74
C ALA A 38 -1.57 -4.11 -4.01
N VAL A 39 -1.71 -3.30 -5.07
CA VAL A 39 -2.95 -2.67 -5.51
C VAL A 39 -3.44 -3.19 -6.86
N GLU A 40 -2.96 -4.38 -7.25
CA GLU A 40 -3.38 -5.11 -8.44
C GLU A 40 -3.14 -4.32 -9.74
N LYS A 41 -2.02 -3.58 -9.80
CA LYS A 41 -1.61 -2.82 -10.97
C LYS A 41 -0.40 -3.45 -11.68
N PRO A 42 -0.35 -3.39 -13.03
CA PRO A 42 0.84 -3.82 -13.77
C PRO A 42 2.00 -2.83 -13.55
N GLU A 43 3.24 -3.32 -13.71
CA GLU A 43 4.49 -2.55 -13.48
C GLU A 43 4.67 -1.25 -14.30
N ARG A 44 3.86 -1.12 -15.37
CA ARG A 44 3.84 0.10 -16.17
C ARG A 44 3.11 1.25 -15.45
N SER A 45 2.22 0.92 -14.54
CA SER A 45 1.28 1.89 -13.93
C SER A 45 2.00 2.96 -13.15
N PHE A 46 3.11 2.64 -12.49
CA PHE A 46 3.93 3.59 -11.76
C PHE A 46 4.63 4.57 -12.71
N ARG A 47 5.13 4.08 -13.87
CA ARG A 47 5.69 4.95 -14.91
C ARG A 47 4.64 5.90 -15.46
N ASP A 48 3.46 5.37 -15.76
CA ASP A 48 2.33 6.18 -16.25
C ASP A 48 1.87 7.19 -15.20
N PHE A 49 1.89 6.82 -13.92
CA PHE A 49 1.63 7.72 -12.78
C PHE A 49 2.62 8.90 -12.77
N LEU A 50 3.92 8.64 -12.81
CA LEU A 50 4.94 9.70 -12.84
C LEU A 50 4.78 10.61 -14.08
N ALA A 51 4.33 10.06 -15.21
CA ALA A 51 4.04 10.84 -16.42
C ALA A 51 2.71 11.63 -16.36
N SER A 52 1.76 11.23 -15.52
CA SER A 52 0.39 11.78 -15.47
C SER A 52 0.29 13.19 -14.88
N LYS A 53 -0.80 13.91 -15.18
CA LYS A 53 -1.11 15.21 -14.54
C LYS A 53 -1.83 15.06 -13.19
N ALA A 54 -1.77 13.88 -12.58
CA ALA A 54 -2.37 13.64 -11.27
C ALA A 54 -1.72 14.57 -10.21
N PRO A 55 -2.49 15.24 -9.34
CA PRO A 55 -1.95 16.09 -8.28
C PRO A 55 -0.89 15.38 -7.43
N GLU A 56 -1.11 14.10 -7.15
CA GLU A 56 -0.20 13.26 -6.36
C GLU A 56 1.15 13.02 -7.06
N ALA A 57 1.18 13.09 -8.40
CA ALA A 57 2.41 12.90 -9.18
C ALA A 57 3.21 14.20 -9.35
N LEU A 58 2.59 15.38 -9.17
CA LEU A 58 3.23 16.67 -9.44
C LEU A 58 4.51 16.91 -8.63
N PRO A 59 4.57 16.59 -7.32
CA PRO A 59 5.80 16.76 -6.53
C PRO A 59 6.96 15.88 -7.03
N TYR A 60 6.65 14.80 -7.75
CA TYR A 60 7.61 13.76 -8.12
C TYR A 60 7.92 13.74 -9.62
N LYS A 61 7.60 14.80 -10.38
CA LYS A 61 7.88 14.87 -11.82
C LYS A 61 9.36 14.72 -12.20
N GLN A 62 10.24 15.16 -11.31
CA GLN A 62 11.68 15.03 -11.48
C GLN A 62 12.24 13.73 -10.90
N PHE A 63 11.42 12.96 -10.17
CA PHE A 63 11.82 11.66 -9.68
C PHE A 63 12.15 10.74 -10.85
N ARG A 64 13.24 9.99 -10.72
CA ARG A 64 13.66 8.94 -11.64
C ARG A 64 13.86 7.69 -10.80
N SER A 65 13.12 6.63 -11.13
CA SER A 65 13.28 5.33 -10.47
C SER A 65 14.72 4.86 -10.65
N GLY A 66 15.46 4.79 -9.55
CA GLY A 66 16.82 4.27 -9.52
C GLY A 66 16.84 2.78 -9.24
N LYS A 67 17.77 2.06 -9.87
CA LYS A 67 18.08 0.69 -9.46
C LYS A 67 19.13 0.72 -8.36
N ILE A 68 18.89 -0.01 -7.27
CA ILE A 68 19.82 -0.11 -6.14
C ILE A 68 20.49 -1.50 -6.12
N ASN A 69 21.72 -1.55 -5.61
CA ASN A 69 22.40 -2.82 -5.34
C ASN A 69 22.02 -3.32 -3.94
N ILE A 70 21.78 -4.62 -3.82
CA ILE A 70 21.40 -5.25 -2.56
C ILE A 70 22.63 -5.97 -2.00
N GLU A 71 22.82 -5.92 -0.69
CA GLU A 71 23.87 -6.70 -0.05
C GLU A 71 23.64 -8.21 -0.23
N GLY A 72 24.72 -8.95 -0.54
CA GLY A 72 24.63 -10.39 -0.78
C GLY A 72 23.96 -10.81 -2.09
N ASN A 73 23.49 -9.86 -2.92
CA ASN A 73 22.83 -10.17 -4.19
C ASN A 73 23.26 -9.20 -5.31
N ASN A 74 23.72 -9.75 -6.44
CA ASN A 74 24.10 -8.94 -7.62
C ASN A 74 22.89 -8.45 -8.43
N VAL A 75 21.67 -8.82 -8.05
CA VAL A 75 20.45 -8.33 -8.70
C VAL A 75 20.17 -6.89 -8.29
N LYS A 76 19.98 -6.05 -9.30
CA LYS A 76 19.58 -4.65 -9.15
C LYS A 76 18.06 -4.53 -9.14
N VAL A 77 17.49 -4.01 -8.05
CA VAL A 77 16.03 -3.85 -7.89
C VAL A 77 15.62 -2.40 -8.08
N SER A 78 14.46 -2.18 -8.71
CA SER A 78 13.84 -0.85 -8.78
C SER A 78 13.21 -0.55 -7.42
N ALA A 79 13.80 0.41 -6.70
CA ALA A 79 13.36 0.77 -5.36
C ALA A 79 12.95 2.25 -5.33
N ILE A 80 11.80 2.51 -4.72
CA ILE A 80 11.19 3.84 -4.67
C ILE A 80 11.06 4.31 -3.22
N PRO A 81 11.20 5.62 -2.94
CA PRO A 81 10.95 6.15 -1.60
C PRO A 81 9.51 5.89 -1.15
N ILE A 82 9.32 5.76 0.16
CA ILE A 82 8.00 5.50 0.76
C ILE A 82 7.01 6.59 0.35
N GLU A 83 7.40 7.87 0.34
CA GLU A 83 6.48 8.96 -0.02
C GLU A 83 5.99 8.87 -1.46
N VAL A 84 6.81 8.38 -2.40
CA VAL A 84 6.41 8.21 -3.80
C VAL A 84 5.45 7.02 -3.96
N ALA A 85 5.71 5.94 -3.21
CA ALA A 85 4.80 4.79 -3.15
C ALA A 85 3.43 5.19 -2.58
N MET A 86 3.41 5.99 -1.51
CA MET A 86 2.18 6.50 -0.93
C MET A 86 1.43 7.44 -1.88
N ALA A 87 2.13 8.30 -2.62
CA ALA A 87 1.52 9.16 -3.62
C ALA A 87 0.89 8.36 -4.78
N PHE A 88 1.55 7.29 -5.22
CA PHE A 88 0.98 6.36 -6.18
C PHE A 88 -0.30 5.70 -5.66
N TRP A 89 -0.27 5.13 -4.45
CA TRP A 89 -1.48 4.56 -3.84
C TRP A 89 -2.57 5.58 -3.62
N ALA A 90 -2.25 6.82 -3.22
CA ALA A 90 -3.23 7.91 -3.08
C ALA A 90 -3.92 8.23 -4.41
N LYS A 91 -3.16 8.27 -5.52
CA LYS A 91 -3.74 8.40 -6.86
C LYS A 91 -4.66 7.21 -7.18
N GLU A 92 -4.28 5.99 -6.80
CA GLU A 92 -5.10 4.79 -7.00
C GLU A 92 -6.40 4.85 -6.19
N VAL A 93 -6.36 5.31 -4.94
CA VAL A 93 -7.57 5.59 -4.14
C VAL A 93 -8.47 6.59 -4.86
N ARG A 94 -7.92 7.72 -5.34
CA ARG A 94 -8.69 8.76 -6.01
C ARG A 94 -9.38 8.27 -7.28
N VAL A 95 -8.80 7.31 -8.00
CA VAL A 95 -9.42 6.71 -9.20
C VAL A 95 -10.29 5.49 -8.88
N GLY A 96 -10.60 5.24 -7.60
CA GLY A 96 -11.56 4.23 -7.17
C GLY A 96 -11.00 2.82 -6.99
N ASN A 97 -9.68 2.65 -6.83
CA ASN A 97 -9.10 1.35 -6.54
C ASN A 97 -9.40 0.93 -5.09
N LEU A 98 -10.33 -0.01 -4.93
CA LEU A 98 -10.80 -0.49 -3.62
C LEU A 98 -9.68 -1.18 -2.81
N LYS A 99 -8.74 -1.86 -3.48
CA LYS A 99 -7.60 -2.50 -2.81
C LYS A 99 -6.66 -1.44 -2.23
N ALA A 100 -6.32 -0.42 -3.02
CA ALA A 100 -5.53 0.72 -2.55
C ALA A 100 -6.22 1.45 -1.39
N GLN A 101 -7.53 1.65 -1.47
CA GLN A 101 -8.32 2.30 -0.41
C GLN A 101 -8.30 1.47 0.88
N ALA A 102 -8.51 0.16 0.78
CA ALA A 102 -8.48 -0.73 1.92
C ALA A 102 -7.12 -0.72 2.63
N ILE A 103 -6.02 -0.79 1.87
CA ILE A 103 -4.64 -0.71 2.40
C ILE A 103 -4.40 0.64 3.08
N ALA A 104 -4.66 1.75 2.38
CA ALA A 104 -4.40 3.09 2.89
C ALA A 104 -5.14 3.33 4.21
N ILE A 105 -6.43 2.99 4.28
CA ILE A 105 -7.21 3.20 5.50
C ILE A 105 -6.77 2.26 6.62
N ALA A 106 -6.43 1.00 6.33
CA ALA A 106 -5.95 0.07 7.35
C ALA A 106 -4.63 0.56 7.98
N CYS A 107 -3.68 1.04 7.17
CA CYS A 107 -2.43 1.63 7.67
C CYS A 107 -2.65 2.91 8.47
N MET A 108 -3.59 3.78 8.05
CA MET A 108 -3.96 4.97 8.82
C MET A 108 -4.55 4.61 10.18
N MET A 109 -5.45 3.62 10.23
CA MET A 109 -6.04 3.13 11.48
C MET A 109 -4.97 2.55 12.41
N GLU A 110 -4.11 1.68 11.89
CA GLU A 110 -3.03 1.07 12.68
C GLU A 110 -2.10 2.12 13.28
N THR A 111 -1.76 3.18 12.53
CA THR A 111 -0.91 4.26 13.03
C THR A 111 -1.52 4.96 14.25
N ILE A 112 -2.85 5.16 14.26
CA ILE A 112 -3.57 5.75 15.39
C ILE A 112 -3.67 4.76 16.55
N GLU A 113 -3.99 3.50 16.28
CA GLU A 113 -4.08 2.44 17.29
C GLU A 113 -2.75 2.20 18.00
N ARG A 114 -1.62 2.19 17.28
CA ARG A 114 -0.28 2.10 17.88
C ARG A 114 -0.01 3.23 18.87
N ARG A 115 -0.44 4.45 18.54
CA ARG A 115 -0.32 5.62 19.42
C ARG A 115 -1.24 5.49 20.64
N ALA A 116 -2.46 5.00 20.44
CA ALA A 116 -3.39 4.73 21.52
C ALA A 116 -2.85 3.65 22.46
N ASP A 117 -2.34 2.55 21.92
CA ASP A 117 -1.75 1.46 22.68
C ASP A 117 -0.60 1.93 23.55
N ALA A 118 0.31 2.73 22.99
CA ALA A 118 1.40 3.34 23.75
C ALA A 118 0.87 4.23 24.89
N ALA A 119 -0.20 4.99 24.66
CA ALA A 119 -0.81 5.85 25.68
C ALA A 119 -1.52 5.06 26.79
N PHE A 120 -2.07 3.88 26.48
CA PHE A 120 -2.77 3.01 27.42
C PHE A 120 -1.89 1.86 27.98
N GLY A 121 -0.60 1.83 27.64
CA GLY A 121 0.31 0.77 28.06
C GLY A 121 -0.02 -0.61 27.49
N VAL A 122 -0.76 -0.67 26.39
CA VAL A 122 -1.10 -1.92 25.70
C VAL A 122 0.10 -2.35 24.86
N GLN A 123 0.57 -3.57 25.09
CA GLN A 123 1.61 -4.18 24.26
C GLN A 123 0.98 -5.12 23.25
N ARG A 124 1.25 -4.86 21.97
CA ARG A 124 0.90 -5.74 20.86
C ARG A 124 2.14 -6.08 20.05
N SER A 125 2.26 -7.33 19.61
CA SER A 125 3.34 -7.75 18.72
C SER A 125 3.09 -7.24 17.29
N LEU A 126 4.14 -7.27 16.45
CA LEU A 126 4.01 -6.94 15.03
C LEU A 126 3.06 -7.92 14.32
N GLU A 127 3.08 -9.19 14.71
CA GLU A 127 2.20 -10.24 14.18
C GLU A 127 0.73 -9.94 14.50
N GLU A 128 0.42 -9.48 15.70
CA GLU A 128 -0.94 -9.08 16.07
C GLU A 128 -1.43 -7.89 15.25
N TYR A 129 -0.57 -6.90 15.00
CA TYR A 129 -0.89 -5.79 14.11
C TYR A 129 -1.14 -6.28 12.67
N ASN A 130 -0.29 -7.17 12.16
CA ASN A 130 -0.45 -7.74 10.82
C ASN A 130 -1.79 -8.49 10.68
N GLU A 131 -2.16 -9.31 11.68
CA GLU A 131 -3.44 -10.01 11.69
C GLU A 131 -4.64 -9.05 11.74
N GLN A 132 -4.55 -7.96 12.51
CA GLN A 132 -5.60 -6.94 12.52
C GLN A 132 -5.67 -6.19 11.18
N LEU A 133 -4.53 -5.85 10.58
CA LEU A 133 -4.46 -5.15 9.30
C LEU A 133 -5.05 -6.02 8.18
N LYS A 134 -4.73 -7.31 8.16
CA LYS A 134 -5.34 -8.32 7.28
C LYS A 134 -6.86 -8.31 7.38
N ARG A 135 -7.41 -8.39 8.60
CA ARG A 135 -8.88 -8.35 8.83
C ARG A 135 -9.50 -7.04 8.34
N LYS A 136 -8.84 -5.90 8.59
CA LYS A 136 -9.31 -4.57 8.17
C LYS A 136 -9.34 -4.44 6.64
N ILE A 137 -8.29 -4.90 5.96
CA ILE A 137 -8.23 -4.90 4.50
C ILE A 137 -9.34 -5.80 3.93
N ALA A 138 -9.44 -7.05 4.39
CA ALA A 138 -10.45 -7.99 3.89
C ALA A 138 -11.89 -7.48 4.10
N ARG A 139 -12.20 -6.95 5.29
CA ARG A 139 -13.52 -6.39 5.59
C ARG A 139 -13.89 -5.23 4.68
N ARG A 140 -12.96 -4.32 4.41
CA ARG A 140 -13.20 -3.15 3.53
C ARG A 140 -13.44 -3.59 2.10
N THR A 141 -12.55 -4.43 1.55
CA THR A 141 -12.73 -4.96 0.20
C THR A 141 -14.08 -5.65 0.04
N LEU A 142 -14.50 -6.48 1.01
CA LEU A 142 -15.82 -7.11 0.97
C LEU A 142 -16.98 -6.09 0.99
N THR A 143 -16.92 -5.13 1.92
CA THR A 143 -17.98 -4.11 2.07
C THR A 143 -18.13 -3.28 0.80
N ASP A 144 -17.00 -2.85 0.21
CA ASP A 144 -17.00 -2.02 -0.98
C ASP A 144 -17.43 -2.82 -2.22
N SER A 145 -17.05 -4.10 -2.32
CA SER A 145 -17.54 -5.00 -3.36
C SER A 145 -19.06 -5.22 -3.28
N ILE A 146 -19.61 -5.41 -2.08
CA ILE A 146 -21.07 -5.52 -1.88
C ILE A 146 -21.75 -4.22 -2.30
N LYS A 147 -21.24 -3.06 -1.87
CA LYS A 147 -21.81 -1.77 -2.22
C LYS A 147 -21.80 -1.54 -3.73
N ALA A 148 -20.67 -1.78 -4.39
CA ALA A 148 -20.54 -1.65 -5.84
C ALA A 148 -21.45 -2.63 -6.60
N TYR A 149 -21.71 -3.81 -6.04
CA TYR A 149 -22.68 -4.75 -6.60
C TYR A 149 -24.11 -4.22 -6.49
N LEU A 150 -24.54 -3.76 -5.30
CA LEU A 150 -25.88 -3.21 -5.08
C LEU A 150 -26.16 -1.95 -5.93
N GLU A 151 -25.14 -1.10 -6.16
CA GLU A 151 -25.26 0.06 -7.05
C GLU A 151 -25.50 -0.32 -8.52
N ARG A 152 -24.99 -1.49 -8.96
CA ARG A 152 -25.24 -2.02 -10.31
C ARG A 152 -26.51 -2.87 -10.41
N HIS A 153 -26.99 -3.35 -9.26
CA HIS A 153 -28.14 -4.25 -9.11
C HIS A 153 -29.15 -3.67 -8.12
N PRO A 154 -29.76 -2.50 -8.41
CA PRO A 154 -30.73 -1.88 -7.51
C PRO A 154 -31.93 -2.78 -7.22
N GLU A 155 -32.26 -3.71 -8.12
CA GLU A 155 -33.31 -4.73 -7.94
C GLU A 155 -33.06 -5.65 -6.74
N VAL A 156 -31.81 -5.84 -6.33
CA VAL A 156 -31.42 -6.67 -5.18
C VAL A 156 -31.43 -5.85 -3.88
N SER A 157 -31.43 -4.51 -3.98
CA SER A 157 -31.37 -3.60 -2.83
C SER A 157 -32.65 -3.56 -2.00
N ASP A 158 -33.82 -3.85 -2.58
CA ASP A 158 -35.14 -3.62 -1.94
C ASP A 158 -35.83 -4.88 -1.38
N ASN A 159 -35.15 -6.02 -1.33
CA ASN A 159 -35.74 -7.32 -0.95
C ASN A 159 -36.18 -7.47 0.53
N TYR A 160 -36.13 -6.42 1.34
CA TYR A 160 -36.65 -6.43 2.72
C TYR A 160 -38.12 -5.97 2.84
N ARG A 161 -38.77 -5.58 1.74
CA ARG A 161 -40.15 -5.05 1.74
C ARG A 161 -41.26 -6.02 1.30
N THR A 162 -40.95 -7.28 0.99
CA THR A 162 -41.92 -8.23 0.39
C THR A 162 -42.47 -9.31 1.32
N TRP A 163 -42.20 -9.23 2.63
CA TRP A 163 -42.88 -10.07 3.64
C TRP A 163 -43.93 -9.22 4.39
N GLY A 164 -45.01 -8.89 3.69
CA GLY A 164 -46.24 -8.33 4.24
C GLY A 164 -47.33 -9.40 4.32
#